data_AF-A0A1I0THI0-F1
#
_entry.id   AF-A0A1I0THI0-F1
#
_cell.length_a   1.000
_cell.length_b   1.000
_cell.length_c   1.000
_cell.angle_alpha   90.00
_cell.angle_beta   90.00
_cell.angle_gamma   90.00
#
_symmetry.space_group_name_H-M   'P 1'
#
loop_
_entity.id
_entity.type
_entity.pdbx_description
1 polymer ?
#
loop_
_entity_poly.entity_id
_entity_poly.type
_entity_poly.pdbx_seq_one_letter_code
_entity_poly.pdbx_strand_id
1 'polypeptide(L)'
;MNIQITLTHGEKNARLKIENFPVESFERLLNKTLDFLGFLNHSKSSEITLSSPKIEVRNFETAEIAMQSNEPTDVLSLLPEQLRDWYKEQEQKAFENGRPVFHFTGIKIKNGIPHYKVFYECPNCGFKGVRYEKEDVKEVQCYQCSAPVDVFPIKGQFPKRDEWNNYFRSVEVEE
;
A
#
# COMPACT_ATOMS: atom_id res chain seq x y z
N MET A 1 24.71 11.29 5.23
CA MET A 1 23.72 10.30 5.68
C MET A 1 22.92 9.80 4.50
N ASN A 2 22.30 8.62 4.58
CA ASN A 2 21.35 8.17 3.56
C ASN A 2 19.93 8.39 4.10
N ILE A 3 19.12 9.16 3.39
CA ILE A 3 17.73 9.43 3.77
C ILE A 3 16.84 8.59 2.88
N GLN A 4 15.96 7.79 3.49
CA GLN A 4 14.91 7.09 2.77
C GLN A 4 13.56 7.58 3.27
N ILE A 5 12.85 8.33 2.43
CA ILE A 5 11.48 8.76 2.69
C ILE A 5 10.55 7.80 1.95
N THR A 6 9.69 7.12 2.67
CA THR A 6 8.64 6.29 2.07
C THR A 6 7.31 6.98 2.32
N LEU A 7 6.70 7.50 1.26
CA LEU A 7 5.37 8.10 1.26
C LEU A 7 4.36 7.03 0.88
N THR A 8 3.41 6.75 1.75
CA THR A 8 2.33 5.79 1.52
C THR A 8 0.98 6.50 1.49
N HIS A 9 0.16 6.19 0.48
CA HIS A 9 -1.22 6.63 0.39
C HIS A 9 -2.10 5.47 -0.09
N GLY A 10 -2.76 4.81 0.86
CA GLY A 10 -3.48 3.55 0.61
C GLY A 10 -2.52 2.47 0.11
N GLU A 11 -2.78 1.94 -1.09
CA GLU A 11 -1.93 0.91 -1.72
C GLU A 11 -0.73 1.46 -2.50
N LYS A 12 -0.66 2.78 -2.69
CA LYS A 12 0.43 3.42 -3.44
C LYS A 12 1.56 3.75 -2.49
N ASN A 13 2.78 3.39 -2.87
CA ASN A 13 3.99 3.84 -2.19
C ASN A 13 4.89 4.60 -3.17
N ALA A 14 5.49 5.68 -2.69
CA ALA A 14 6.57 6.38 -3.35
C ALA A 14 7.78 6.34 -2.42
N ARG A 15 8.93 5.92 -2.95
CA ARG A 15 10.17 5.84 -2.20
C ARG A 15 11.15 6.85 -2.76
N LEU A 16 11.51 7.83 -1.95
CA LEU A 16 12.58 8.77 -2.25
C LEU A 16 13.81 8.35 -1.45
N LYS A 17 14.85 7.88 -2.14
CA LYS A 17 16.16 7.63 -1.56
C LYS A 17 17.09 8.78 -1.93
N ILE A 18 17.68 9.40 -0.92
CA ILE A 18 18.68 10.43 -1.08
C ILE A 18 19.96 9.89 -0.45
N GLU A 19 20.88 9.47 -1.31
CA GLU A 19 22.18 8.96 -0.90
C GLU A 19 23.17 10.11 -0.68
N ASN A 20 24.09 9.94 0.26
CA ASN A 20 25.13 10.93 0.56
C ASN A 20 24.61 12.33 0.92
N PHE A 21 23.43 12.42 1.54
CA PHE A 21 22.87 13.70 1.95
C PHE A 21 23.74 14.35 3.04
N PRO A 22 24.23 15.59 2.85
CA PRO A 22 25.10 16.24 3.83
C PRO A 22 24.36 16.47 5.15
N VAL A 23 25.00 16.13 6.27
CA VAL A 23 24.41 16.27 7.61
C VAL A 23 24.05 17.73 7.90
N GLU A 24 24.93 18.66 7.55
CA GLU A 24 24.70 20.11 7.69
C GLU A 24 23.47 20.60 6.92
N SER A 25 23.19 20.01 5.74
CA SER A 25 22.02 20.37 4.93
C SER A 25 20.72 19.88 5.57
N PHE A 26 20.76 18.73 6.24
CA PHE A 26 19.63 18.19 6.99
C PHE A 26 19.35 18.99 8.25
N GLU A 27 20.39 19.33 9.01
CA GLU A 27 20.26 20.21 10.18
C GLU A 27 19.67 21.57 9.79
N ARG A 28 20.12 22.14 8.67
CA ARG A 28 19.56 23.41 8.16
C ARG A 28 18.09 23.26 7.77
N LEU A 29 17.71 22.16 7.12
CA LEU A 29 16.33 21.87 6.74
C LEU A 29 15.44 21.71 7.97
N LEU A 30 15.85 20.90 8.95
CA LEU A 30 15.11 20.67 10.19
C LEU A 30 14.89 21.96 10.96
N ASN A 31 15.94 22.76 11.15
CA ASN A 31 15.83 24.02 11.87
C ASN A 31 14.85 24.99 11.18
N LYS A 32 14.89 25.07 9.84
CA LYS A 32 13.92 25.89 9.09
C LYS A 32 12.49 25.37 9.18
N THR A 33 12.29 24.05 9.21
CA THR A 33 10.97 23.44 9.36
C THR A 33 10.40 23.70 10.75
N LEU A 34 11.21 23.56 11.80
CA LEU A 34 10.81 23.88 13.18
C LEU A 34 10.48 25.37 13.36
N ASP A 35 11.27 26.24 12.71
CA ASP A 35 11.00 27.68 12.63
C ASP A 35 9.65 27.97 11.95
N PHE A 36 9.43 27.38 10.78
CA PHE A 36 8.19 27.52 10.01
C PHE A 36 6.95 27.04 10.79
N LEU A 37 7.08 25.97 11.56
CA LEU A 37 6.02 25.43 12.39
C LEU A 37 5.83 26.19 13.72
N GLY A 38 6.62 27.24 13.97
CA GLY A 38 6.49 28.10 15.15
C GLY A 38 6.99 27.44 16.45
N PHE A 39 7.76 26.35 16.35
CA PHE A 39 8.38 25.70 17.51
C PHE A 39 9.64 26.44 18.00
N LEU A 40 10.12 27.42 17.24
CA LEU A 40 11.21 28.31 17.65
C LEU A 40 10.64 29.68 18.04
N ASN A 41 10.84 30.07 19.30
CA ASN A 41 10.40 31.36 19.82
C ASN A 41 11.24 32.49 19.23
N HIS A 42 10.65 33.33 18.38
CA HIS A 42 11.22 34.64 18.03
C HIS A 42 10.72 35.70 19.02
N SER A 43 11.42 35.88 20.14
CA SER A 43 11.25 37.10 20.93
C SER A 43 11.84 38.27 20.15
N LYS A 44 10.97 39.24 19.83
CA LYS A 44 11.35 40.54 19.26
C LYS A 44 12.35 41.28 20.17
N SER A 45 13.17 42.11 19.53
CA SER A 45 14.09 43.13 20.07
C SER A 45 15.39 42.66 20.73
N SER A 46 16.49 43.17 20.16
CA SER A 46 17.78 43.55 20.77
C SER A 46 18.42 42.59 21.79
N GLU A 47 19.59 42.09 21.40
CA GLU A 47 20.58 41.39 22.26
C GLU A 47 20.06 40.12 22.94
N ILE A 48 20.21 38.97 22.27
CA ILE A 48 20.01 37.68 22.92
C ILE A 48 21.16 36.74 22.56
N THR A 49 21.92 36.45 23.61
CA THR A 49 22.98 35.47 23.77
C THR A 49 22.65 34.13 23.11
N LEU A 50 23.65 33.54 22.45
CA LEU A 50 23.63 32.17 21.91
C LEU A 50 23.08 31.18 22.95
N SER A 51 21.83 30.75 22.81
CA SER A 51 21.26 29.62 23.57
C SER A 51 20.04 29.03 22.86
N SER A 52 20.07 28.90 21.53
CA SER A 52 19.11 28.03 20.83
C SER A 52 19.65 26.61 20.80
N PRO A 53 18.84 25.55 21.03
CA PRO A 53 19.32 24.18 20.88
C PRO A 53 19.61 23.94 19.39
N LYS A 54 20.87 24.05 18.99
CA LYS A 54 21.34 23.60 17.69
C LYS A 54 21.31 22.07 17.76
N ILE A 55 20.31 21.46 17.13
CA ILE A 55 20.21 20.00 17.07
C ILE A 55 21.41 19.52 16.23
N GLU A 56 22.45 19.04 16.91
CA GLU A 56 23.56 18.32 16.30
C GLU A 56 23.23 16.83 16.32
N VAL A 57 23.13 16.22 15.14
CA VAL A 57 22.83 14.79 15.03
C VAL A 57 24.10 14.00 15.31
N ARG A 58 24.28 13.58 16.57
CA ARG A 58 25.52 12.91 17.02
C ARG A 58 25.53 11.39 16.84
N ASN A 59 24.36 10.76 16.69
CA ASN A 59 24.21 9.33 16.39
C ASN A 59 22.91 9.08 15.63
N PHE A 60 22.95 8.24 14.59
CA PHE A 60 21.77 7.77 13.87
C PHE A 60 21.43 6.37 14.37
N GLU A 61 20.29 6.22 15.03
CA GLU A 61 19.61 4.93 15.10
C GLU A 61 18.44 4.96 14.13
N THR A 62 18.30 3.90 13.34
CA THR A 62 17.14 3.71 12.49
C THR A 62 15.92 3.53 13.38
N ALA A 63 15.11 4.58 13.53
CA ALA A 63 13.79 4.43 14.13
C ALA A 63 12.91 3.67 13.13
N GLU A 64 12.77 2.36 13.32
CA GLU A 64 11.71 1.59 12.70
C GLU A 64 10.38 2.04 13.30
N ILE A 65 9.73 3.02 12.67
CA ILE A 65 8.37 3.39 13.03
C ILE A 65 7.45 2.32 12.44
N ALA A 66 7.23 1.25 13.22
CA ALA A 66 6.16 0.31 12.95
C ALA A 66 4.83 1.05 13.12
N MET A 67 4.07 1.21 12.03
CA MET A 67 2.66 1.57 12.16
C MET A 67 2.00 0.47 12.98
N GLN A 68 1.43 0.84 14.13
CA GLN A 68 0.63 -0.07 14.94
C GLN A 68 -0.47 -0.63 14.03
N SER A 69 -0.41 -1.93 13.76
CA SER A 69 -1.51 -2.64 13.14
C SER A 69 -2.71 -2.44 14.06
N ASN A 70 -3.72 -1.71 13.60
CA ASN A 70 -5.03 -1.73 14.22
C ASN A 70 -5.40 -3.20 14.48
N GLU A 71 -6.00 -3.45 15.64
CA GLU A 71 -6.59 -4.72 16.11
C GLU A 71 -6.87 -5.72 14.97
N PRO A 72 -6.50 -7.00 15.12
CA PRO A 72 -6.69 -8.00 14.07
C PRO A 72 -8.16 -8.02 13.67
N THR A 73 -8.49 -7.35 12.57
CA THR A 73 -9.77 -7.52 11.91
C THR A 73 -9.79 -9.00 11.58
N ASP A 74 -10.75 -9.76 12.11
CA ASP A 74 -10.87 -11.18 11.83
C ASP A 74 -11.19 -11.37 10.35
N VAL A 75 -10.13 -11.37 9.53
CA VAL A 75 -10.21 -11.43 8.07
C VAL A 75 -10.95 -12.69 7.64
N LEU A 76 -10.77 -13.79 8.38
CA LEU A 76 -11.37 -15.07 8.07
C LEU A 76 -12.89 -15.02 8.13
N SER A 77 -13.45 -14.29 9.11
CA SER A 77 -14.91 -14.09 9.21
C SER A 77 -15.51 -13.38 7.99
N LEU A 78 -14.72 -12.53 7.34
CA LEU A 78 -15.13 -11.75 6.16
C LEU A 78 -15.07 -12.55 4.86
N LEU A 79 -14.39 -13.69 4.84
CA LEU A 79 -14.21 -14.51 3.64
C LEU A 79 -15.30 -15.59 3.51
N PRO A 80 -15.66 -15.95 2.26
CA PRO A 80 -16.46 -17.14 1.98
C PRO A 80 -15.86 -18.37 2.65
N GLU A 81 -16.71 -19.22 3.21
CA GLU A 81 -16.28 -20.39 3.98
C GLU A 81 -15.31 -21.28 3.20
N GLN A 82 -15.54 -21.44 1.89
CA GLN A 82 -14.71 -22.23 0.99
C GLN A 82 -13.27 -21.71 0.86
N LEU A 83 -13.01 -20.45 1.24
CA LEU A 83 -11.69 -19.83 1.14
C LEU A 83 -10.90 -19.83 2.46
N ARG A 84 -11.55 -20.04 3.60
CA ARG A 84 -10.96 -19.73 4.92
C ARG A 84 -9.73 -20.56 5.24
N ASP A 85 -9.82 -21.88 5.07
CA ASP A 85 -8.70 -22.78 5.38
C ASP A 85 -7.54 -22.56 4.41
N TRP A 86 -7.84 -22.46 3.11
CA TRP A 86 -6.85 -22.15 2.10
C TRP A 86 -6.16 -20.79 2.34
N TYR A 87 -6.90 -19.78 2.79
CA TYR A 87 -6.36 -18.45 3.08
C TYR A 87 -5.34 -18.52 4.21
N LYS A 88 -5.62 -19.24 5.30
CA LYS A 88 -4.67 -19.45 6.41
C LYS A 88 -3.37 -20.07 5.92
N GLU A 89 -3.45 -21.07 5.06
CA GLU A 89 -2.26 -21.69 4.47
C GLU A 89 -1.44 -20.69 3.64
N GLN A 90 -2.10 -19.85 2.83
CA GLN A 90 -1.40 -18.84 2.04
C GLN A 90 -0.83 -17.71 2.89
N GLU A 91 -1.50 -17.33 3.98
CA GLU A 91 -1.02 -16.34 4.94
C GLU A 91 0.29 -16.82 5.61
N GLN A 92 0.33 -18.08 6.03
CA GLN A 92 1.55 -18.70 6.56
C GLN A 92 2.68 -18.69 5.53
N LYS A 93 2.39 -19.08 4.27
CA LYS A 93 3.38 -18.99 3.18
C LYS A 93 3.86 -17.57 2.94
N ALA A 94 2.95 -16.59 2.99
CA ALA A 94 3.29 -15.19 2.80
C ALA A 94 4.24 -14.68 3.89
N PHE A 95 3.96 -15.05 5.14
CA PHE A 95 4.82 -14.77 6.29
C PHE A 95 6.22 -15.38 6.11
N GLU A 96 6.32 -16.66 5.78
CA GLU A 96 7.59 -17.36 5.55
C GLU A 96 8.42 -16.76 4.40
N ASN A 97 7.74 -16.26 3.36
CA ASN A 97 8.39 -15.67 2.19
C ASN A 97 8.61 -14.14 2.31
N GLY A 98 8.23 -13.52 3.42
CA GLY A 98 8.36 -12.07 3.62
C GLY A 98 7.61 -11.25 2.56
N ARG A 99 6.50 -11.77 2.03
CA ARG A 99 5.72 -11.16 0.95
C ARG A 99 4.30 -10.85 1.43
N PRO A 100 3.61 -9.85 0.83
CA PRO A 100 2.24 -9.55 1.24
C PRO A 100 1.27 -10.71 0.93
N VAL A 101 0.32 -10.99 1.83
CA VAL A 101 -0.65 -12.10 1.71
C VAL A 101 -1.41 -12.07 0.37
N PHE A 102 -1.80 -10.88 -0.10
CA PHE A 102 -2.54 -10.71 -1.36
C PHE A 102 -1.79 -11.18 -2.61
N HIS A 103 -0.45 -11.29 -2.57
CA HIS A 103 0.33 -11.87 -3.67
C HIS A 103 0.03 -13.36 -3.87
N PHE A 104 -0.26 -14.07 -2.78
CA PHE A 104 -0.59 -15.49 -2.80
C PHE A 104 -2.09 -15.73 -2.89
N THR A 105 -2.89 -14.87 -2.27
CA THR A 105 -4.34 -15.11 -2.17
C THR A 105 -5.15 -14.50 -3.30
N GLY A 106 -4.63 -13.45 -3.95
CA GLY A 106 -5.43 -12.60 -4.82
C GLY A 106 -6.52 -11.82 -4.08
N ILE A 107 -6.43 -11.68 -2.75
CA ILE A 107 -7.44 -10.97 -1.94
C ILE A 107 -6.78 -9.81 -1.20
N LYS A 108 -7.35 -8.61 -1.33
CA LYS A 108 -6.98 -7.43 -0.55
C LYS A 108 -8.11 -7.02 0.37
N ILE A 109 -7.80 -6.72 1.63
CA ILE A 109 -8.78 -6.15 2.56
C ILE A 109 -8.68 -4.64 2.49
N LYS A 110 -9.75 -3.97 2.04
CA LYS A 110 -9.85 -2.52 1.99
C LYS A 110 -11.02 -2.11 2.88
N ASN A 111 -10.75 -1.33 3.93
CA ASN A 111 -11.76 -0.86 4.88
C ASN A 111 -12.64 -2.00 5.44
N GLY A 112 -12.03 -3.14 5.78
CA GLY A 112 -12.76 -4.31 6.30
C GLY A 112 -13.61 -5.05 5.26
N ILE A 113 -13.44 -4.78 3.96
CA ILE A 113 -14.16 -5.47 2.89
C ILE A 113 -13.16 -6.24 2.02
N PRO A 114 -13.37 -7.55 1.77
CA PRO A 114 -12.53 -8.31 0.87
C PRO A 114 -12.76 -7.89 -0.57
N HIS A 115 -11.65 -7.66 -1.28
CA HIS A 115 -11.61 -7.37 -2.69
C HIS A 115 -10.77 -8.44 -3.40
N TYR A 116 -11.34 -9.04 -4.43
CA TYR A 116 -10.83 -10.18 -5.15
C TYR A 116 -10.18 -9.74 -6.45
N LYS A 117 -9.09 -10.40 -6.81
CA LYS A 117 -8.30 -10.08 -8.00
C LYS A 117 -9.11 -10.34 -9.27
N VAL A 118 -9.21 -9.31 -10.11
CA VAL A 118 -9.88 -9.31 -11.40
C VAL A 118 -8.82 -9.05 -12.47
N PHE A 119 -8.67 -9.96 -13.42
CA PHE A 119 -7.82 -9.72 -14.60
C PHE A 119 -8.69 -9.36 -15.79
N TYR A 120 -8.40 -8.25 -16.48
CA TYR A 120 -9.18 -7.86 -17.65
C TYR A 120 -8.27 -7.50 -18.82
N GLU A 121 -8.76 -7.80 -20.02
CA GLU A 121 -8.29 -7.26 -21.29
C GLU A 121 -9.39 -6.36 -21.84
N CYS A 122 -9.07 -5.07 -22.01
CA CYS A 122 -10.04 -4.08 -22.45
C CYS A 122 -10.36 -4.25 -23.93
N PRO A 123 -11.62 -4.48 -24.33
CA PRO A 123 -11.98 -4.65 -25.73
C PRO A 123 -11.85 -3.36 -26.55
N ASN A 124 -11.86 -2.19 -25.88
CA ASN A 124 -11.78 -0.89 -26.54
C ASN A 124 -10.34 -0.49 -26.92
N CYS A 125 -9.36 -0.74 -26.05
CA CYS A 125 -7.97 -0.29 -26.27
C CYS A 125 -6.91 -1.39 -26.19
N GLY A 126 -7.30 -2.66 -25.95
CA GLY A 126 -6.38 -3.80 -25.82
C GLY A 126 -5.54 -3.82 -24.54
N PHE A 127 -5.72 -2.84 -23.63
CA PHE A 127 -4.95 -2.79 -22.38
C PHE A 127 -5.31 -3.95 -21.45
N LYS A 128 -4.29 -4.59 -20.89
CA LYS A 128 -4.42 -5.67 -19.90
C LYS A 128 -4.13 -5.13 -18.51
N GLY A 129 -5.05 -5.35 -17.58
CA GLY A 129 -4.94 -4.80 -16.23
C GLY A 129 -5.43 -5.75 -15.15
N VAL A 130 -5.02 -5.46 -13.91
CA VAL A 130 -5.48 -6.16 -12.71
C VAL A 130 -6.18 -5.17 -11.79
N ARG A 131 -7.41 -5.48 -11.37
CA ARG A 131 -8.13 -4.76 -10.31
C ARG A 131 -8.40 -5.68 -9.14
N TYR A 132 -8.86 -5.07 -8.05
CA TYR A 132 -9.32 -5.76 -6.87
C TYR A 132 -10.68 -5.19 -6.51
N GLU A 133 -11.73 -5.98 -6.72
CA GLU A 133 -13.13 -5.57 -6.65
C GLU A 133 -13.93 -6.52 -5.74
N LYS A 134 -15.13 -6.14 -5.35
CA LYS A 134 -15.98 -6.94 -4.45
C LYS A 134 -16.51 -8.20 -5.13
N GLU A 135 -17.07 -9.13 -4.35
CA GLU A 135 -17.60 -10.41 -4.84
C GLU A 135 -18.72 -10.29 -5.88
N ASP A 136 -19.47 -9.18 -5.86
CA ASP A 136 -20.63 -8.93 -6.71
C ASP A 136 -20.28 -8.11 -7.97
N VAL A 137 -19.00 -7.92 -8.25
CA VAL A 137 -18.54 -7.16 -9.42
C VAL A 137 -18.99 -7.81 -10.72
N LYS A 138 -19.57 -7.01 -11.61
CA LYS A 138 -19.95 -7.40 -12.98
C LYS A 138 -19.21 -6.64 -14.06
N GLU A 139 -18.69 -5.46 -13.70
CA GLU A 139 -18.03 -4.54 -14.62
C GLU A 139 -16.86 -3.87 -13.89
N VAL A 140 -15.78 -3.60 -14.61
CA VAL A 140 -14.65 -2.82 -14.15
C VAL A 140 -14.27 -1.73 -15.15
N GLN A 141 -13.67 -0.65 -14.66
CA GLN A 141 -13.14 0.41 -15.53
C GLN A 141 -11.71 0.09 -15.99
N CYS A 142 -11.45 0.25 -17.29
CA CYS A 142 -10.10 0.19 -17.84
C CYS A 142 -9.24 1.33 -17.29
N TYR A 143 -8.02 1.04 -16.82
CA TYR A 143 -7.10 2.07 -16.32
C TYR A 143 -6.60 3.02 -17.40
N GLN A 144 -6.57 2.59 -18.67
CA GLN A 144 -5.99 3.38 -19.77
C GLN A 144 -7.02 4.28 -20.45
N CYS A 145 -8.18 3.74 -20.82
CA CYS A 145 -9.20 4.50 -21.55
C CYS A 145 -10.48 4.75 -20.76
N SER A 146 -10.56 4.29 -19.50
CA SER A 146 -11.76 4.40 -18.64
C SER A 146 -13.02 3.73 -19.17
N ALA A 147 -12.95 3.02 -20.31
CA ALA A 147 -14.08 2.26 -20.81
C ALA A 147 -14.50 1.16 -19.82
N PRO A 148 -15.81 0.91 -19.67
CA PRO A 148 -16.31 -0.23 -18.92
C PRO A 148 -15.90 -1.56 -19.57
N VAL A 149 -15.65 -2.57 -18.75
CA VAL A 149 -15.27 -3.92 -19.16
C VAL A 149 -16.04 -4.91 -18.30
N ASP A 150 -16.90 -5.71 -18.92
CA ASP A 150 -17.60 -6.79 -18.23
C ASP A 150 -16.61 -7.82 -17.71
N VAL A 151 -16.90 -8.38 -16.54
CA VAL A 151 -16.09 -9.40 -15.89
C VAL A 151 -16.95 -10.52 -15.34
N PHE A 152 -16.43 -11.74 -15.47
CA PHE A 152 -17.13 -12.98 -15.15
C PHE A 152 -16.31 -13.78 -14.14
N PRO A 153 -16.96 -14.48 -13.19
CA PRO A 153 -16.26 -15.40 -12.30
C PRO A 153 -15.50 -16.47 -13.09
N ILE A 154 -14.34 -16.89 -12.58
CA ILE A 154 -13.58 -17.98 -13.17
C ILE A 154 -14.42 -19.26 -13.14
N LYS A 155 -14.50 -19.97 -14.29
CA LYS A 155 -15.31 -21.19 -14.47
C LYS A 155 -16.79 -20.99 -14.07
N GLY A 156 -17.30 -19.77 -14.26
CA GLY A 156 -18.68 -19.39 -13.95
C GLY A 156 -19.04 -19.46 -12.45
N GLN A 157 -18.07 -19.67 -11.56
CA GLN A 157 -18.34 -19.93 -10.14
C GLN A 157 -17.36 -19.17 -9.24
N PHE A 158 -17.88 -18.25 -8.46
CA PHE A 158 -17.15 -17.68 -7.33
C PHE A 158 -17.24 -18.64 -6.13
N PRO A 159 -16.18 -18.87 -5.33
CA PRO A 159 -14.86 -18.23 -5.38
C PRO A 159 -13.76 -19.10 -6.03
N LYS A 160 -14.03 -19.74 -7.18
CA LYS A 160 -12.96 -20.46 -7.92
C LYS A 160 -11.91 -19.48 -8.43
N ARG A 161 -10.70 -20.00 -8.64
CA ARG A 161 -9.53 -19.23 -9.09
C ARG A 161 -8.85 -19.90 -10.26
N ASP A 162 -8.10 -19.11 -11.02
CA ASP A 162 -7.11 -19.61 -11.98
C ASP A 162 -5.71 -19.78 -11.34
N GLU A 163 -4.74 -20.21 -12.14
CA GLU A 163 -3.34 -20.43 -11.73
C GLU A 163 -2.63 -19.13 -11.27
N TRP A 164 -3.17 -17.97 -11.63
CA TRP A 164 -2.65 -16.66 -11.25
C TRP A 164 -3.43 -16.02 -10.08
N ASN A 165 -4.29 -16.81 -9.41
CA ASN A 165 -5.16 -16.40 -8.33
C ASN A 165 -6.13 -15.25 -8.70
N ASN A 166 -6.54 -15.16 -9.97
CA ASN A 166 -7.66 -14.31 -10.36
C ASN A 166 -8.98 -15.02 -10.02
N TYR A 167 -9.96 -14.27 -9.54
CA TYR A 167 -11.32 -14.76 -9.25
C TYR A 167 -12.30 -14.39 -10.36
N PHE A 168 -11.99 -13.34 -11.13
CA PHE A 168 -12.80 -12.87 -12.23
C PHE A 168 -11.92 -12.54 -13.45
N ARG A 169 -12.49 -12.67 -14.65
CA ARG A 169 -11.87 -12.25 -15.91
C ARG A 169 -12.83 -11.65 -16.92
N SER A 170 -12.31 -10.86 -17.87
CA SER A 170 -13.14 -10.17 -18.88
C SER A 170 -13.61 -11.01 -20.07
N VAL A 171 -13.21 -12.28 -20.11
CA VAL A 171 -13.62 -13.22 -21.17
C VAL A 171 -14.24 -14.42 -20.47
N GLU A 172 -15.41 -14.89 -20.88
CA GLU A 172 -15.96 -16.11 -20.31
C GLU A 172 -15.03 -17.30 -20.65
N VAL A 173 -14.68 -18.13 -19.67
CA VAL A 173 -14.04 -19.44 -19.95
C VAL A 173 -15.15 -20.45 -19.87
N GLU A 174 -15.63 -20.92 -21.02
CA GLU A 174 -16.38 -22.17 -21.06
C GLU A 174 -15.39 -23.32 -20.75
N GLU A 175 -15.77 -24.22 -19.84
CA GLU A 175 -15.00 -25.44 -19.53
C GLU A 175 -15.03 -26.45 -20.68
#